data_AF-A0A924E9N3-F1
#
_entry.id   AF-A0A924E9N3-F1
#
_cell.length_a   1.000
_cell.length_b   1.000
_cell.length_c   1.000
_cell.angle_alpha   90.00
_cell.angle_beta   90.00
_cell.angle_gamma   90.00
#
_symmetry.space_group_name_H-M   'P 1'
#
loop_
_entity.id
_entity.type
_entity.pdbx_description
1 polymer ?
#
loop_
_entity_poly.entity_id
_entity_poly.type
_entity_poly.pdbx_seq_one_letter_code
_entity_poly.pdbx_strand_id
1 'polypeptide(L)'
;MLRVPLAVHAWPKRLPQALADLRGAQGLAVIGVATALTASRTQARHAIRHALQNTVAAFLDQPLAFITLLSSPGSPVRVQMQAPGPPVYVAISHMPGMSVAAIHARGAVGVDVMAVSTQSLPDWA
;
A
#
# COMPACT_ATOMS: atom_id res chain seq x y z
N MET A 1 -23.06 9.66 0.70
CA MET A 1 -22.25 9.84 -0.52
C MET A 1 -21.51 8.54 -0.77
N LEU A 2 -21.94 7.73 -1.74
CA LEU A 2 -21.26 6.47 -2.09
C LEU A 2 -19.86 6.80 -2.60
N ARG A 3 -18.83 6.42 -1.84
CA ARG A 3 -17.45 6.52 -2.29
C ARG A 3 -17.27 5.53 -3.43
N VAL A 4 -16.76 5.99 -4.57
CA VAL A 4 -16.37 5.11 -5.67
C VAL A 4 -15.37 4.09 -5.11
N PRO A 5 -15.56 2.77 -5.35
CA PRO A 5 -14.61 1.76 -4.91
C PRO A 5 -13.21 2.07 -5.44
N LEU A 6 -12.21 1.98 -4.57
CA LEU A 6 -10.81 2.14 -4.95
C LEU A 6 -10.23 0.77 -5.31
N ALA A 7 -9.61 0.66 -6.49
CA ALA A 7 -8.99 -0.58 -6.92
C ALA A 7 -7.73 -0.91 -6.11
N VAL A 8 -7.52 -2.19 -5.82
CA VAL A 8 -6.26 -2.71 -5.28
C VAL A 8 -5.46 -3.33 -6.43
N HIS A 9 -4.28 -2.77 -6.69
CA HIS A 9 -3.41 -3.19 -7.80
C HIS A 9 -2.47 -4.30 -7.36
N ALA A 10 -2.61 -5.49 -7.97
CA ALA A 10 -1.71 -6.61 -7.70
C ALA A 10 -0.27 -6.27 -8.15
N TRP A 11 0.67 -6.24 -7.21
CA TRP A 11 2.08 -5.95 -7.49
C TRP A 11 2.86 -7.23 -7.82
N PRO A 12 3.82 -7.22 -8.78
CA PRO A 12 4.22 -6.07 -9.61
C PRO A 12 3.39 -5.90 -10.88
N LYS A 13 2.50 -6.85 -11.19
CA LYS A 13 1.80 -6.96 -12.49
C LYS A 13 1.01 -5.70 -12.89
N ARG A 14 0.45 -4.98 -11.91
CA ARG A 14 -0.36 -3.77 -12.12
C ARG A 14 0.31 -2.49 -11.62
N LEU A 15 1.65 -2.49 -11.52
CA LEU A 15 2.40 -1.29 -11.18
C LEU A 15 2.07 -0.10 -12.10
N PRO A 16 1.97 -0.24 -13.44
CA PRO A 16 1.63 0.89 -14.31
C PRO A 16 0.28 1.55 -13.96
N GLN A 17 -0.74 0.76 -13.60
CA GLN A 17 -2.04 1.30 -13.19
C GLN A 17 -1.98 2.01 -11.84
N ALA A 18 -1.24 1.44 -10.87
CA ALA A 18 -1.02 2.12 -9.59
C ALA A 18 -0.31 3.48 -9.77
N LEU A 19 0.68 3.55 -10.67
CA LEU A 19 1.35 4.80 -10.99
C LEU A 19 0.44 5.80 -11.72
N ALA A 20 -0.46 5.31 -12.58
CA ALA A 20 -1.46 6.15 -13.24
C ALA A 20 -2.42 6.77 -12.20
N ASP A 21 -2.90 5.99 -11.23
CA ASP A 21 -3.79 6.47 -10.17
C ASP A 21 -3.10 7.51 -9.25
N LEU A 22 -1.82 7.31 -8.94
CA LEU A 22 -1.02 8.29 -8.18
C LEU A 22 -0.79 9.60 -8.93
N ARG A 23 -0.69 9.56 -10.26
CA ARG A 23 -0.60 10.76 -11.10
C ARG A 23 -1.97 11.37 -11.40
N GLY A 24 -3.04 10.60 -11.20
CA GLY A 24 -4.41 10.99 -11.47
C GLY A 24 -4.97 11.99 -10.46
N ALA A 25 -6.24 12.33 -10.65
CA ALA A 25 -6.91 13.41 -9.93
C ALA A 25 -7.03 13.21 -8.41
N GLN A 26 -6.94 11.99 -7.89
CA GLN A 26 -6.97 11.72 -6.45
C GLN A 26 -5.57 11.60 -5.83
N GLY A 27 -4.55 11.28 -6.63
CA GLY A 27 -3.20 11.05 -6.14
C GLY A 27 -3.09 9.90 -5.13
N LEU A 28 -3.95 8.88 -5.27
CA LEU A 28 -4.13 7.79 -4.32
C LEU A 28 -4.10 6.46 -5.05
N ALA A 29 -3.27 5.53 -4.60
CA ALA A 29 -3.27 4.15 -5.07
C ALA A 29 -3.15 3.17 -3.91
N VAL A 30 -3.68 1.96 -4.11
CA VAL A 30 -3.48 0.82 -3.21
C VAL A 30 -2.82 -0.30 -4.00
N ILE A 31 -1.73 -0.84 -3.47
CA ILE A 31 -1.06 -2.02 -4.02
C ILE A 31 -1.27 -3.22 -3.09
N GLY A 32 -1.42 -4.40 -3.67
CA GLY A 32 -1.54 -5.67 -2.95
C GLY A 32 -0.41 -6.61 -3.31
N VAL A 33 0.17 -7.25 -2.31
CA VAL A 33 1.15 -8.34 -2.46
C VAL A 33 0.52 -9.61 -1.88
N ALA A 34 0.41 -10.64 -2.71
CA ALA A 34 0.03 -11.97 -2.26
C ALA A 34 1.14 -12.52 -1.35
N THR A 35 0.76 -13.05 -0.19
CA THR A 35 1.70 -13.63 0.78
C THR A 35 1.28 -15.06 1.09
N ALA A 36 2.17 -15.85 1.69
CA ALA A 36 1.79 -17.18 2.14
C ALA A 36 0.63 -17.09 3.16
N LEU A 37 -0.23 -18.12 3.19
CA LEU A 37 -1.29 -18.30 4.19
C LEU A 37 -0.71 -18.78 5.54
N THR A 38 0.38 -18.17 5.98
CA THR A 38 1.07 -18.55 7.21
C THR A 38 1.11 -17.40 8.20
N ALA A 39 1.34 -17.71 9.47
CA ALA A 39 1.52 -16.70 10.51
C ALA A 39 2.87 -15.96 10.42
N SER A 40 3.75 -16.29 9.46
CA SER A 40 5.07 -15.67 9.32
C SER A 40 4.96 -14.25 8.76
N ARG A 41 4.94 -13.27 9.68
CA ARG A 41 4.80 -11.85 9.35
C ARG A 41 6.04 -11.25 8.70
N THR A 42 7.22 -11.85 8.90
CA THR A 42 8.50 -11.28 8.45
C THR A 42 8.59 -11.21 6.92
N GLN A 43 8.27 -12.31 6.23
CA GLN A 43 8.32 -12.35 4.76
C GLN A 43 7.28 -11.41 4.14
N ALA A 44 6.05 -11.42 4.67
CA ALA A 44 4.98 -10.52 4.26
C ALA A 44 5.38 -9.04 4.41
N ARG A 45 5.97 -8.67 5.56
CA ARG A 45 6.49 -7.32 5.84
C ARG A 45 7.60 -6.93 4.88
N HIS A 46 8.55 -7.81 4.61
CA HIS A 46 9.64 -7.54 3.67
C HIS A 46 9.08 -7.32 2.25
N ALA A 47 8.21 -8.21 1.79
CA ALA A 47 7.65 -8.17 0.44
C ALA A 47 6.83 -6.89 0.18
N ILE A 48 5.93 -6.50 1.10
CA ILE A 48 5.14 -5.27 0.91
C ILE A 48 5.98 -4.01 1.03
N ARG A 49 7.01 -3.98 1.88
CA ARG A 49 7.93 -2.84 2.00
C ARG A 49 8.76 -2.68 0.73
N HIS A 50 9.27 -3.77 0.19
CA HIS A 50 9.99 -3.75 -1.07
C HIS A 50 9.08 -3.25 -2.21
N ALA A 51 7.85 -3.77 -2.32
CA ALA A 51 6.87 -3.33 -3.31
C ALA A 51 6.54 -1.82 -3.16
N LEU A 52 6.35 -1.37 -1.92
CA LEU A 52 6.07 0.04 -1.60
C LEU A 52 7.24 0.95 -1.99
N GLN A 53 8.48 0.61 -1.62
CA GLN A 53 9.67 1.40 -1.99
C GLN A 53 9.83 1.50 -3.51
N ASN A 54 9.69 0.39 -4.23
CA ASN A 54 9.77 0.39 -5.70
C ASN A 54 8.66 1.23 -6.33
N THR A 55 7.44 1.17 -5.80
CA THR A 55 6.32 1.96 -6.32
C THR A 55 6.53 3.45 -6.08
N VAL A 56 7.00 3.84 -4.90
CA VAL A 56 7.32 5.23 -4.56
C VAL A 56 8.49 5.76 -5.38
N ALA A 57 9.56 4.97 -5.54
CA ALA A 57 10.70 5.31 -6.37
C ALA A 57 10.28 5.57 -7.83
N ALA A 58 9.48 4.67 -8.40
CA ALA A 58 8.95 4.81 -9.76
C ALA A 58 7.94 5.96 -9.92
N PHE A 59 7.18 6.29 -8.87
CA PHE A 59 6.27 7.43 -8.88
C PHE A 59 7.04 8.77 -8.88
N LEU A 60 8.09 8.86 -8.08
CA LEU A 60 8.93 10.05 -7.93
C LEU A 60 10.01 10.17 -9.01
N ASP A 61 10.16 9.18 -9.87
CA ASP A 61 11.25 9.07 -10.85
C ASP A 61 12.64 9.19 -10.18
N GLN A 62 12.79 8.49 -9.05
CA GLN A 62 14.01 8.49 -8.25
C GLN A 62 14.61 7.07 -8.15
N PRO A 63 15.94 6.94 -7.98
CA PRO A 63 16.56 5.66 -7.69
C PRO A 63 15.99 5.05 -6.41
N LEU A 64 15.78 3.73 -6.40
CA LEU A 64 15.30 3.00 -5.21
C LEU A 64 16.17 3.25 -3.97
N ALA A 65 17.49 3.40 -4.16
CA ALA A 65 18.45 3.68 -3.10
C ALA A 65 18.17 5.00 -2.35
N PHE A 66 17.40 5.92 -2.94
CA PHE A 66 17.05 7.20 -2.32
C PHE A 66 15.77 7.13 -1.49
N ILE A 67 15.05 6.00 -1.52
CA ILE A 67 13.76 5.83 -0.86
C ILE A 67 13.89 4.88 0.35
N THR A 68 13.81 5.44 1.55
CA THR A 68 13.85 4.68 2.80
C THR A 68 12.49 4.70 3.49
N LEU A 69 12.01 3.53 3.93
CA LEU A 69 10.82 3.45 4.79
C LEU A 69 11.23 3.47 6.26
N LEU A 70 10.89 4.56 6.94
CA LEU A 70 11.06 4.68 8.38
C LEU A 70 9.85 4.07 9.08
N SER A 71 10.11 3.16 10.02
CA SER A 71 9.07 2.47 10.77
C SER A 71 9.56 2.21 12.19
N SER A 72 8.85 2.77 13.16
CA SER A 72 9.06 2.50 14.58
C SER A 72 7.77 1.96 15.20
N PRO A 73 7.82 1.05 16.18
CA PRO A 73 6.64 0.62 16.91
C PRO A 73 5.83 1.82 17.43
N GLY A 74 4.50 1.76 17.28
CA GLY A 74 3.60 2.86 17.67
C GLY A 74 3.60 4.09 16.77
N SER A 75 4.44 4.13 15.72
CA SER A 75 4.51 5.25 14.77
C SER A 75 4.05 4.85 13.37
N PRO A 76 3.33 5.72 12.63
CA PRO A 76 3.01 5.48 11.23
C PRO A 76 4.27 5.38 10.37
N VAL A 77 4.25 4.50 9.37
CA VAL A 77 5.34 4.37 8.38
C VAL A 77 5.51 5.70 7.65
N ARG A 78 6.75 6.15 7.48
CA ARG A 78 7.10 7.38 6.74
C ARG A 78 8.04 7.06 5.60
N VAL A 79 7.90 7.81 4.50
CA VAL A 79 8.87 7.81 3.40
C VAL A 79 9.91 8.89 3.69
N GLN A 80 11.18 8.50 3.75
CA GLN A 80 12.30 9.41 3.74
C GLN A 80 12.94 9.38 2.35
N MET A 81 13.11 10.57 1.76
CA MET A 81 13.76 10.76 0.46
C MET A 81 15.12 11.41 0.69
N GLN A 82 16.17 10.90 0.03
CA GLN A 82 17.49 11.55 0.05
C GLN A 82 17.55 12.76 -0.89
N ALA A 83 16.82 12.70 -2.02
CA ALA A 83 16.71 13.81 -2.95
C ALA A 83 15.43 14.64 -2.66
N PRO A 84 15.41 15.94 -3.02
CA PRO A 84 14.21 16.77 -2.90
C PRO A 84 13.02 16.16 -3.68
N GLY A 85 11.83 16.26 -3.11
CA GLY A 85 10.61 15.76 -3.72
C GLY A 85 9.37 16.08 -2.87
N PRO A 86 8.16 16.01 -3.45
CA PRO A 86 6.93 16.19 -2.69
C PRO A 86 6.78 15.07 -1.65
N PRO A 87 6.18 15.35 -0.47
CA PRO A 87 5.96 14.32 0.53
C PRO A 87 5.02 13.22 0.00
N VAL A 88 5.32 11.97 0.36
CA VAL A 88 4.47 10.81 0.06
C VAL A 88 4.02 10.17 1.37
N TYR A 89 2.71 9.97 1.50
CA TYR A 89 2.09 9.41 2.70
C TYR A 89 1.73 7.96 2.43
N VAL A 90 2.02 7.09 3.39
CA VAL A 90 1.86 5.64 3.21
C VAL A 90 1.25 4.99 4.44
N ALA A 91 0.50 3.91 4.21
CA ALA A 91 0.02 3.02 5.25
C ALA A 91 0.13 1.57 4.78
N ILE A 92 0.32 0.64 5.70
CA ILE A 92 0.45 -0.79 5.42
C ILE A 92 -0.50 -1.55 6.35
N SER A 93 -1.28 -2.48 5.80
CA SER A 93 -2.02 -3.47 6.58
C SER A 93 -1.76 -4.88 6.07
N HIS A 94 -1.97 -5.85 6.95
CA HIS A 94 -1.61 -7.24 6.73
C HIS A 94 -2.72 -8.17 7.22
N MET A 95 -2.99 -9.20 6.42
CA MET A 95 -3.76 -10.36 6.82
C MET A 95 -3.08 -11.63 6.28
N PRO A 96 -3.40 -12.82 6.82
CA PRO A 96 -2.94 -14.07 6.20
C PRO A 96 -3.31 -14.10 4.71
N GLY A 97 -2.35 -14.44 3.85
CA GLY A 97 -2.56 -14.48 2.40
C GLY A 97 -2.36 -13.16 1.66
N MET A 98 -2.37 -12.00 2.33
CA MET A 98 -2.26 -10.71 1.65
C MET A 98 -1.68 -9.58 2.52
N SER A 99 -0.81 -8.78 1.94
CA SER A 99 -0.42 -7.48 2.48
C SER A 99 -0.79 -6.37 1.52
N VAL A 100 -1.29 -5.26 2.04
CA VAL A 100 -1.69 -4.10 1.26
C VAL A 100 -0.93 -2.87 1.71
N ALA A 101 -0.62 -1.98 0.77
CA ALA A 101 -0.10 -0.66 1.06
C ALA A 101 -0.90 0.40 0.31
N ALA A 102 -1.35 1.42 1.04
CA ALA A 102 -1.92 2.63 0.47
C ALA A 102 -0.85 3.70 0.33
N ILE A 103 -0.89 4.44 -0.76
CA ILE A 103 0.03 5.51 -1.11
C ILE A 103 -0.80 6.72 -1.49
N HIS A 104 -0.55 7.86 -0.86
CA HIS A 104 -1.25 9.10 -1.14
C HIS A 104 -0.25 10.25 -1.30
N ALA A 105 -0.31 10.96 -2.43
CA ALA A 105 0.61 12.03 -2.78
C ALA A 105 0.24 13.40 -2.18
N ARG A 106 -0.93 13.52 -1.54
CA ARG A 106 -1.53 14.83 -1.16
C ARG A 106 -2.03 14.93 0.28
N GLY A 107 -1.66 14.01 1.15
CA GLY A 107 -2.23 13.96 2.50
C GLY A 107 -2.20 12.59 3.15
N ALA A 108 -2.52 12.55 4.45
CA ALA A 108 -2.50 11.34 5.26
C ALA A 108 -3.45 10.26 4.72
N VAL A 109 -3.04 9.01 4.86
CA VAL A 109 -3.81 7.84 4.43
C VAL A 109 -3.75 6.75 5.49
N GLY A 110 -4.86 6.04 5.65
CA GLY A 110 -4.96 4.80 6.43
C GLY A 110 -5.48 3.69 5.54
N VAL A 111 -5.05 2.47 5.81
CA VAL A 111 -5.56 1.27 5.14
C VAL A 111 -5.70 0.18 6.17
N ASP A 112 -6.77 -0.59 6.06
CA ASP A 112 -6.93 -1.84 6.79
C ASP A 112 -7.44 -2.93 5.86
N VAL A 113 -7.05 -4.17 6.15
CA VAL A 113 -7.41 -5.33 5.35
C VAL A 113 -7.99 -6.40 6.25
N MET A 114 -9.17 -6.88 5.89
CA MET A 114 -9.92 -7.85 6.68
C MET A 114 -10.43 -8.97 5.78
N ALA A 115 -10.44 -10.20 6.30
CA ALA A 115 -11.16 -11.29 5.67
C ALA A 115 -12.66 -11.08 5.87
N VAL A 116 -13.44 -11.18 4.80
CA VAL A 116 -14.90 -11.25 4.88
C VAL A 116 -15.30 -12.72 4.79
N SER A 117 -15.81 -13.29 5.88
CA SER A 117 -16.44 -14.61 5.86
C SER A 117 -17.86 -14.50 5.34
N THR A 118 -18.17 -15.16 4.22
CA THR A 118 -19.54 -15.28 3.71
C THR A 118 -20.45 -16.13 4.61
N GLN A 119 -19.89 -16.80 5.61
CA GLN A 119 -20.61 -17.65 6.57
C GLN A 119 -21.27 -16.90 7.75
N SER A 120 -21.14 -15.57 7.84
CA SER A 120 -21.65 -14.80 8.99
C SER A 120 -22.46 -13.56 8.63
N LEU A 121 -23.09 -13.50 7.45
CA LEU A 121 -24.21 -12.59 7.24
C LEU A 121 -25.47 -13.35 7.66
N PRO A 122 -26.07 -13.08 8.83
CA PRO A 122 -27.37 -13.64 9.13
C PRO A 122 -28.36 -13.13 8.10
N ASP A 123 -29.10 -14.06 7.51
CA ASP A 123 -29.91 -13.93 6.31
C ASP A 123 -31.24 -13.18 6.54
N TRP A 124 -31.27 -12.18 7.43
CA TRP A 124 -32.47 -11.37 7.65
C TRP A 124 -32.64 -10.30 6.56
N ALA A 125 -32.69 -10.78 5.32
CA ALA A 125 -33.63 -10.25 4.35
C ALA A 125 -35.06 -10.67 4.72
#